data_AF-A0A9D5SR66-F1
#
_entry.id   AF-A0A9D5SR66-F1
#
_cell.length_a   1.000
_cell.length_b   1.000
_cell.length_c   1.000
_cell.angle_alpha   90.00
_cell.angle_beta   90.00
_cell.angle_gamma   90.00
#
_symmetry.space_group_name_H-M   'P 1'
#
loop_
_entity.id
_entity.type
_entity.pdbx_description
1 polymer ?
#
loop_
_entity_poly.entity_id
_entity_poly.type
_entity_poly.pdbx_seq_one_letter_code
_entity_poly.pdbx_strand_id
1 'polypeptide(L)'
;MKLTEKAAYIKGLADGLEYDKTTKEGKLIAALLDMVDALAEKVDELDLDVQELNDYCEELDEDLGDVEEVLLGDDEDEDYCDGDCEGCDGCDDYMDETYEVECPKCHETICFDETLDPENLTCPACGEKITCSSAE
;
A
#
# COMPACT_ATOMS: atom_id res chain seq x y z
N MET A 1 22.54 26.36 9.85
CA MET A 1 22.65 26.21 11.31
C MET A 1 21.79 25.05 11.73
N LYS A 2 22.38 24.02 12.36
CA LYS A 2 21.65 22.90 12.95
C LYS A 2 20.72 23.41 14.07
N LEU A 3 19.69 22.63 14.38
CA LEU A 3 18.75 22.96 15.46
C LEU A 3 19.48 23.09 16.81
N THR A 4 20.45 22.22 17.04
CA THR A 4 21.36 22.24 18.19
C THR A 4 22.17 23.53 18.30
N GLU A 5 22.67 24.07 17.18
CA GLU A 5 23.38 25.37 17.16
C GLU A 5 22.46 26.54 17.50
N LYS A 6 21.19 26.50 17.04
CA LYS A 6 20.19 27.51 17.35
C LYS A 6 19.76 27.45 18.81
N ALA A 7 19.57 26.25 19.37
CA ALA A 7 19.25 26.03 20.77
C ALA A 7 20.36 26.58 21.68
N ALA A 8 21.62 26.24 21.37
CA ALA A 8 22.79 26.77 22.08
C ALA A 8 22.90 28.30 21.99
N TYR A 9 22.60 28.89 20.83
CA TYR A 9 22.57 30.35 20.66
C TYR A 9 21.51 31.02 21.55
N ILE A 10 20.29 30.46 21.60
CA ILE A 10 19.20 30.96 22.45
C ILE A 10 19.57 30.83 23.94
N LYS A 11 20.19 29.72 24.34
CA LYS A 11 20.67 29.52 25.71
C LYS A 11 21.73 30.57 26.08
N GLY A 12 22.66 30.84 25.18
CA GLY A 12 23.66 31.90 25.36
C GLY A 12 23.04 33.31 25.47
N LEU A 13 22.03 33.62 24.67
CA LEU A 13 21.28 34.88 24.78
C LEU A 13 20.54 34.99 26.12
N ALA A 14 19.93 33.90 26.57
CA ALA A 14 19.23 33.87 27.84
C ALA A 14 20.18 34.04 29.02
N ASP A 15 21.34 33.38 29.02
CA ASP A 15 22.36 33.56 30.05
C ASP A 15 22.93 34.98 30.06
N GLY A 16 23.09 35.61 28.89
CA GLY A 16 23.48 37.02 28.78
C GLY A 16 22.43 38.04 29.24
N LEU A 17 21.18 37.60 29.44
CA LEU A 17 20.11 38.42 30.00
C LEU A 17 20.23 38.57 31.53
N GLU A 18 21.10 37.78 32.18
CA GLU A 18 21.31 37.75 33.63
C GLU A 18 20.00 37.59 34.43
N TYR A 19 19.06 36.77 33.93
CA TYR A 19 17.78 36.55 34.60
C TYR A 19 17.95 35.76 35.91
N ASP A 20 17.14 36.08 36.92
CA ASP A 20 17.19 35.42 38.21
C ASP A 20 16.54 34.01 38.15
N LYS A 21 17.40 32.98 38.06
CA LYS A 21 17.03 31.55 38.05
C LYS A 21 16.34 31.07 39.35
N THR A 22 16.24 31.90 40.39
CA THR A 22 15.57 31.54 41.65
C THR A 22 14.08 31.94 41.68
N THR A 23 13.69 32.92 40.86
CA THR A 23 12.30 33.35 40.68
C THR A 23 11.46 32.27 40.02
N LYS A 24 10.12 32.38 40.09
CA LYS A 24 9.22 31.42 39.44
C LYS A 24 9.38 31.49 37.92
N GLU A 25 9.49 32.70 37.41
CA GLU A 25 9.66 33.04 36.00
C GLU A 25 11.02 32.54 35.50
N GLY A 26 12.11 32.76 36.25
CA GLY A 26 13.43 32.26 35.88
C GLY A 26 13.54 30.75 35.87
N LYS A 27 12.90 30.06 36.82
CA LYS A 27 12.82 28.59 36.80
C LYS A 27 12.07 28.06 35.57
N LEU A 28 10.98 28.72 35.19
CA LEU A 28 10.23 28.38 33.98
C LEU A 28 11.09 28.58 32.72
N ILE A 29 11.78 29.71 32.60
CA ILE A 29 12.67 30.00 31.47
C ILE A 29 13.79 28.95 31.38
N ALA A 30 14.43 28.61 32.50
CA ALA A 30 15.47 27.59 32.54
C ALA A 30 14.94 26.23 32.05
N ALA A 31 13.77 25.80 32.54
CA ALA A 31 13.15 24.55 32.11
C ALA A 31 12.77 24.55 30.62
N LEU A 32 12.32 25.69 30.08
CA LEU A 32 12.03 25.83 28.65
C LEU A 32 13.31 25.75 27.80
N LEU A 33 14.41 26.33 28.25
CA LEU A 33 15.70 26.24 27.55
C LEU A 33 16.22 24.81 27.52
N ASP A 34 16.15 24.10 28.64
CA ASP A 34 16.55 22.69 28.69
C ASP A 34 15.66 21.81 27.82
N MET A 35 14.36 22.10 27.75
CA MET A 35 13.45 21.41 26.82
C MET A 35 13.79 21.70 25.36
N VAL A 36 14.15 22.94 25.01
CA VAL A 36 14.55 23.31 23.64
C VAL A 36 15.84 22.60 23.23
N ASP A 37 16.82 22.48 24.13
CA ASP A 37 18.05 21.72 23.87
C ASP A 37 17.73 20.23 23.64
N ALA A 38 16.93 19.61 24.52
CA ALA A 38 16.54 18.22 24.38
C ALA A 38 15.73 17.95 23.10
N LEU A 39 14.86 18.89 22.69
CA LEU A 39 14.13 18.80 21.43
C LEU A 39 15.07 18.91 20.22
N ALA A 40 16.07 19.79 20.29
CA ALA A 40 17.05 19.91 19.22
C ALA A 40 17.88 18.63 19.04
N GLU A 41 18.31 18.01 20.14
CA GLU A 41 19.00 16.71 20.11
C GLU A 41 18.11 15.61 19.55
N LYS A 42 16.84 15.53 19.98
CA LYS A 42 15.90 14.52 19.49
C LYS A 42 15.57 14.67 18.01
N VAL A 43 15.53 15.90 17.49
CA VAL A 43 15.33 16.13 16.06
C VAL A 43 16.58 15.70 15.27
N ASP A 44 17.79 16.01 15.75
CA ASP A 44 19.02 15.54 15.10
C ASP A 44 19.10 13.99 15.08
N GLU A 45 18.63 13.31 16.13
CA GLU A 45 18.49 11.84 16.15
C GLU A 45 17.46 11.34 15.13
N LEU A 46 16.26 11.94 15.09
CA LEU A 46 15.22 11.57 14.12
C LEU A 46 15.68 11.77 12.67
N ASP A 47 16.45 12.81 12.38
CA ASP A 47 17.01 13.04 11.04
C ASP A 47 17.96 11.92 10.62
N LEU A 48 18.67 11.28 11.57
CA LEU A 48 19.52 10.12 11.30
C LEU A 48 18.68 8.85 11.08
N ASP A 49 17.68 8.61 11.95
CA ASP A 49 16.78 7.46 11.81
C ASP A 49 16.03 7.51 10.46
N VAL A 50 15.59 8.70 10.02
CA VAL A 50 14.94 8.89 8.71
C VAL A 50 15.90 8.65 7.55
N GLN A 51 17.18 9.01 7.69
CA GLN A 51 18.18 8.68 6.67
C GLN A 51 18.38 7.17 6.57
N GLU A 52 18.54 6.47 7.69
CA GLU A 52 18.67 5.00 7.72
C GLU A 52 17.43 4.32 7.10
N LEU A 53 16.23 4.82 7.40
CA LEU A 53 15.00 4.29 6.79
C LEU A 53 14.92 4.53 5.29
N ASN A 54 15.42 5.68 4.78
CA ASN A 54 15.46 5.91 3.34
C ASN A 54 16.44 4.96 2.66
N ASP A 55 17.64 4.78 3.22
CA ASP A 55 18.62 3.84 2.69
C ASP A 55 18.03 2.41 2.64
N TYR A 56 17.30 1.99 3.68
CA TYR A 56 16.60 0.70 3.69
C TYR A 56 15.46 0.63 2.67
N CYS A 57 14.71 1.72 2.44
CA CYS A 57 13.68 1.75 1.40
C CYS A 57 14.29 1.63 0.00
N GLU A 58 15.46 2.24 -0.24
CA GLU A 58 16.19 2.13 -1.50
C GLU A 58 16.67 0.69 -1.73
N GLU A 59 17.18 0.02 -0.69
CA GLU A 59 17.56 -1.41 -0.76
C GLU A 59 16.35 -2.30 -1.07
N LEU A 60 15.19 -2.06 -0.44
CA LEU A 60 13.97 -2.79 -0.75
C LEU A 60 13.44 -2.55 -2.17
N ASP A 61 13.61 -1.34 -2.71
CA ASP A 61 13.22 -1.01 -4.08
C ASP A 61 14.10 -1.75 -5.10
N GLU A 62 15.41 -1.81 -4.86
CA GLU A 62 16.36 -2.59 -5.67
C GLU A 62 16.03 -4.10 -5.62
N ASP A 63 15.85 -4.65 -4.41
CA ASP A 63 15.47 -6.06 -4.22
C ASP A 63 14.15 -6.41 -4.92
N LEU A 64 13.17 -5.49 -4.91
CA LEU A 64 11.90 -5.70 -5.62
C LEU A 64 12.09 -5.64 -7.13
N GLY A 65 12.93 -4.73 -7.63
CA GLY A 65 13.30 -4.67 -9.05
C GLY A 65 13.93 -5.97 -9.56
N ASP A 66 14.82 -6.57 -8.77
CA ASP A 66 15.41 -7.89 -9.09
C ASP A 66 14.35 -8.99 -9.15
N VAL A 67 13.36 -8.96 -8.24
CA VAL A 67 12.23 -9.90 -8.26
C VAL A 67 11.34 -9.68 -9.48
N GLU A 68 11.07 -8.43 -9.86
CA GLU A 68 10.33 -8.09 -11.06
C GLU A 68 11.05 -8.59 -12.31
N GLU A 69 12.38 -8.43 -12.41
CA GLU A 69 13.16 -8.97 -13.52
C GLU A 69 13.08 -10.51 -13.59
N VAL A 70 13.12 -11.20 -12.44
CA VAL A 70 12.99 -12.67 -12.42
C VAL A 70 11.59 -13.14 -12.83
N LEU A 71 10.55 -12.37 -12.51
CA LEU A 71 9.15 -12.76 -12.76
C LEU A 71 8.61 -12.30 -14.12
N LEU A 72 9.08 -11.14 -14.61
CA LEU A 72 8.57 -10.45 -15.79
C LEU A 72 9.65 -10.18 -16.85
N GLY A 73 10.93 -10.29 -16.50
CA GLY A 73 12.06 -9.95 -17.38
C GLY A 73 12.46 -11.03 -18.39
N ASP A 74 11.90 -12.24 -18.31
CA ASP A 74 12.05 -13.28 -19.33
C ASP A 74 10.93 -13.21 -20.40
N ASP A 75 9.92 -12.34 -20.24
CA ASP A 75 8.80 -12.12 -21.19
C ASP A 75 9.01 -10.86 -22.06
N GLU A 76 10.23 -10.62 -22.56
CA GLU A 76 10.48 -9.73 -23.70
C GLU A 76 10.01 -10.33 -25.05
N ASP A 77 8.99 -11.19 -25.04
CA ASP A 77 8.22 -11.60 -26.22
C ASP A 77 6.77 -11.89 -25.78
N GLU A 78 5.93 -10.85 -25.70
CA GLU A 78 4.60 -10.78 -26.36
C GLU A 78 3.68 -9.70 -25.72
N ASP A 79 3.39 -8.68 -26.53
CA ASP A 79 2.16 -7.87 -26.51
C ASP A 79 1.84 -7.01 -25.28
N TYR A 80 2.55 -5.86 -25.20
CA TYR A 80 1.90 -4.62 -24.82
C TYR A 80 0.68 -4.41 -25.74
N CYS A 81 -0.51 -4.75 -25.24
CA CYS A 81 -1.79 -4.36 -25.80
C CYS A 81 -1.92 -2.83 -25.72
N ASP A 82 -1.28 -2.12 -26.65
CA ASP A 82 -1.45 -0.71 -26.92
C ASP A 82 -2.88 -0.48 -27.40
N GLY A 83 -3.80 -0.31 -26.45
CA GLY A 83 -4.83 0.74 -26.43
C GLY A 83 -5.76 0.96 -27.64
N ASP A 84 -5.74 0.11 -28.67
CA ASP A 84 -6.63 0.18 -29.85
C ASP A 84 -6.99 -1.22 -30.36
N CYS A 85 -7.17 -2.17 -29.42
CA CYS A 85 -7.82 -3.44 -29.72
C CYS A 85 -9.30 -3.31 -29.35
N GLU A 86 -10.14 -2.97 -30.35
CA GLU A 86 -11.55 -3.36 -30.35
C GLU A 86 -11.62 -4.90 -30.33
N GLY A 87 -11.42 -5.49 -29.15
CA GLY A 87 -11.28 -6.95 -28.97
C GLY A 87 -10.33 -7.40 -27.87
N CYS A 88 -9.91 -6.53 -26.95
CA CYS A 88 -9.12 -6.92 -25.78
C CYS A 88 -9.99 -7.67 -24.74
N ASP A 89 -10.18 -8.98 -24.93
CA ASP A 89 -10.57 -9.96 -23.91
C ASP A 89 -9.37 -10.31 -22.99
N GLY A 90 -8.55 -9.31 -22.63
CA GLY A 90 -7.28 -9.47 -21.90
C GLY A 90 -7.33 -9.13 -20.41
N CYS A 91 -8.51 -9.13 -19.80
CA CYS A 91 -8.68 -8.94 -18.35
C CYS A 91 -9.40 -10.14 -17.71
N ASP A 92 -9.20 -11.35 -18.23
CA ASP A 92 -9.78 -12.57 -17.65
C ASP A 92 -8.76 -13.72 -17.56
N ASP A 93 -7.61 -13.43 -16.95
CA ASP A 93 -6.62 -14.43 -16.54
C ASP A 93 -7.09 -15.26 -15.32
N TYR A 94 -8.39 -15.54 -15.28
CA TYR A 94 -9.05 -16.58 -14.50
C TYR A 94 -10.02 -17.34 -15.40
N MET A 95 -9.54 -17.85 -16.53
CA MET A 95 -10.23 -18.89 -17.32
C MET A 95 -10.36 -20.18 -16.48
N ASP A 96 -11.32 -20.19 -15.55
CA ASP A 96 -12.13 -21.37 -15.29
C ASP A 96 -13.34 -21.20 -16.23
N GLU A 97 -13.34 -21.92 -17.35
CA GLU A 97 -14.41 -21.91 -18.36
C GLU A 97 -15.74 -22.24 -17.65
N THR A 98 -16.45 -21.20 -17.23
CA THR A 98 -17.66 -21.30 -16.43
C THR A 98 -18.85 -20.80 -17.24
N TYR A 99 -19.89 -21.63 -17.33
CA TYR A 99 -21.11 -21.32 -18.04
C TYR A 99 -22.15 -20.74 -17.07
N GLU A 100 -22.69 -19.57 -17.38
CA GLU A 100 -23.77 -18.95 -16.60
C GLU A 100 -25.14 -19.30 -17.17
N VAL A 101 -26.04 -19.81 -16.33
CA VAL A 101 -27.44 -20.09 -16.68
C VAL A 101 -28.38 -19.53 -15.62
N GLU A 102 -29.39 -18.78 -16.05
CA GLU A 102 -30.45 -18.30 -15.17
C GLU A 102 -31.46 -19.44 -14.88
N CYS A 103 -31.72 -19.71 -13.60
CA CYS A 103 -32.72 -20.71 -13.23
C CYS A 103 -34.13 -20.24 -13.62
N PRO A 104 -34.91 -21.00 -14.42
CA PRO A 104 -36.24 -20.58 -14.87
C PRO A 104 -37.30 -20.50 -13.76
N LYS A 105 -36.99 -21.01 -12.56
CA LYS A 105 -37.94 -21.08 -11.43
C LYS A 105 -37.67 -20.03 -10.36
N CYS A 106 -36.40 -19.81 -10.01
CA CYS A 106 -36.02 -18.87 -8.97
C CYS A 106 -35.30 -17.63 -9.51
N HIS A 107 -35.02 -17.57 -10.83
CA HIS A 107 -34.34 -16.46 -11.49
C HIS A 107 -32.97 -16.12 -10.92
N GLU A 108 -32.34 -17.10 -10.25
CA GLU A 108 -30.99 -16.97 -9.75
C GLU A 108 -30.01 -17.37 -10.86
N THR A 109 -29.00 -16.55 -11.10
CA THR A 109 -27.91 -16.86 -12.02
C THR A 109 -26.99 -17.87 -11.36
N ILE A 110 -26.74 -18.99 -12.04
CA ILE A 110 -25.91 -20.07 -11.54
C ILE A 110 -24.75 -20.27 -12.49
N CYS A 111 -23.53 -20.30 -11.95
CA CYS A 111 -22.31 -20.57 -12.68
C CYS A 111 -21.95 -22.05 -12.55
N PHE A 112 -21.71 -22.73 -13.68
CA PHE A 112 -21.30 -24.13 -13.74
C PHE A 112 -19.91 -24.24 -14.36
N ASP A 113 -19.07 -25.12 -13.83
CA ASP A 113 -17.78 -25.48 -14.45
C ASP A 113 -17.97 -26.48 -15.60
N GLU A 114 -16.97 -26.67 -16.46
CA GLU A 114 -16.99 -27.63 -17.58
C GLU A 114 -17.12 -29.10 -17.16
N THR A 115 -16.92 -29.42 -15.87
CA THR A 115 -16.96 -30.81 -15.37
C THR A 115 -18.39 -31.29 -15.09
N LEU A 116 -19.37 -30.38 -15.13
CA LEU A 116 -20.78 -30.69 -14.92
C LEU A 116 -21.46 -31.24 -16.17
N ASP A 117 -22.10 -32.39 -16.01
CA ASP A 117 -22.84 -33.08 -17.08
C ASP A 117 -24.04 -32.22 -17.54
N PRO A 118 -24.06 -31.73 -18.80
CA PRO A 118 -25.10 -30.83 -19.30
C PRO A 118 -26.50 -31.46 -19.34
N GLU A 119 -26.61 -32.79 -19.27
CA GLU A 119 -27.90 -33.48 -19.25
C GLU A 119 -28.55 -33.55 -17.84
N ASN A 120 -27.81 -33.21 -16.77
CA ASN A 120 -28.28 -33.38 -15.40
C ASN A 120 -27.97 -32.19 -14.48
N LEU A 121 -28.00 -30.98 -15.03
CA LEU A 121 -27.86 -29.72 -14.29
C LEU A 121 -29.04 -29.51 -13.32
N THR A 122 -28.74 -29.23 -12.05
CA THR A 122 -29.75 -28.96 -11.01
C THR A 122 -29.42 -27.66 -10.30
N CYS A 123 -30.42 -26.80 -10.15
CA CYS A 123 -30.28 -25.53 -9.45
C CYS A 123 -29.91 -25.75 -7.97
N PRO A 124 -28.80 -25.20 -7.46
CA PRO A 124 -28.42 -25.34 -6.05
C PRO A 124 -29.35 -24.55 -5.12
N ALA A 125 -29.99 -23.49 -5.60
CA ALA A 125 -30.88 -22.64 -4.79
C ALA A 125 -32.27 -23.26 -4.57
N CYS A 126 -32.83 -23.98 -5.56
CA CYS A 126 -34.20 -24.49 -5.48
C CYS A 126 -34.37 -25.99 -5.82
N GLY A 127 -33.31 -26.67 -6.25
CA GLY A 127 -33.31 -28.11 -6.55
C GLY A 127 -34.02 -28.50 -7.85
N GLU A 128 -34.39 -27.54 -8.69
CA GLU A 128 -35.04 -27.81 -9.98
C GLU A 128 -34.03 -28.19 -11.06
N LYS A 129 -34.37 -29.13 -11.95
CA LYS A 129 -33.51 -29.49 -13.08
C LYS A 129 -33.53 -28.39 -14.14
N ILE A 130 -32.35 -28.02 -14.62
CA ILE A 130 -32.14 -27.02 -15.65
C ILE A 130 -31.89 -27.77 -16.96
N THR A 131 -32.74 -27.53 -17.96
CA THR A 131 -32.56 -28.09 -19.31
C THR A 131 -31.98 -27.01 -20.21
N CYS A 132 -30.71 -27.14 -20.57
CA CYS A 132 -30.08 -26.29 -21.58
C CYS A 132 -30.58 -26.73 -22.96
N SER A 133 -31.61 -26.08 -23.49
CA SER A 133 -31.96 -26.24 -24.91
C SER A 133 -30.96 -25.43 -25.72
N SER A 134 -29.92 -26.08 -26.24
CA SER A 134 -29.09 -25.50 -27.30
C SER A 134 -30.03 -25.11 -28.45
N ALA A 135 -30.18 -23.81 -28.69
CA ALA A 135 -30.87 -23.33 -29.88
C ALA A 135 -30.02 -23.69 -31.10
N GLU A 136 -30.61 -24.45 -32.03
CA GLU A 136 -30.06 -24.70 -33.38
C GLU A 136 -29.82 -23.40 -34.16
#